data_AF-A0A3B9UWK4-F1
#
_entry.id   AF-A0A3B9UWK4-F1
#
_cell.length_a   1.000
_cell.length_b   1.000
_cell.length_c   1.000
_cell.angle_alpha   90.00
_cell.angle_beta   90.00
_cell.angle_gamma   90.00
#
_symmetry.space_group_name_H-M   'P 1'
#
loop_
_entity.id
_entity.type
_entity.pdbx_description
1 polymer ?
#
loop_
_entity_poly.entity_id
_entity_poly.type
_entity_poly.pdbx_seq_one_letter_code
_entity_poly.pdbx_strand_id
1 'polypeptide(L)' 'MNITLITVGKIKEKYLKDGIDEYSKRLQRYCKLSIIELQDEKTPDNASEKE' A
#
# COMPACT_ATOMS: atom_id res chain seq x y z
N MET A 1 -16.01 -11.55 -1.21
CA MET A 1 -14.59 -11.89 -1.44
C MET A 1 -13.73 -11.05 -0.50
N ASN A 2 -12.67 -11.61 0.07
CA ASN A 2 -11.75 -10.87 0.94
C ASN A 2 -10.44 -10.65 0.19
N ILE A 3 -10.00 -9.40 0.08
CA ILE A 3 -8.77 -9.02 -0.61
C ILE A 3 -7.90 -8.28 0.42
N THR A 4 -6.68 -8.77 0.61
CA THR A 4 -5.69 -8.12 1.48
C THR A 4 -4.50 -7.69 0.62
N LEU A 5 -4.24 -6.38 0.58
CA LEU A 5 -3.01 -5.82 0.03
C LEU A 5 -1.99 -5.67 1.14
N ILE A 6 -0.79 -6.21 0.93
CA ILE A 6 0.34 -6.04 1.83
C ILE A 6 1.41 -5.29 1.05
N THR A 7 1.80 -4.12 1.52
CA THR A 7 2.74 -3.24 0.82
C THR A 7 3.85 -2.78 1.76
N VAL A 8 5.04 -2.55 1.23
CA VAL A 8 6.17 -1.97 1.97
C VAL A 8 6.19 -0.46 1.74
N GLY A 9 6.45 0.29 2.80
CA GLY A 9 6.49 1.73 2.75
C GLY A 9 5.12 2.38 2.95
N LYS A 10 5.16 3.67 3.33
CA LYS A 10 3.96 4.48 3.57
C LYS A 10 3.80 5.52 2.49
N ILE A 11 2.58 5.66 2.00
CA ILE A 11 2.23 6.74 1.08
C ILE A 11 2.25 8.08 1.84
N LYS A 12 2.93 9.08 1.29
CA LYS A 12 3.05 10.41 1.91
C LYS A 12 2.18 11.43 1.20
N GLU A 13 1.99 11.24 -0.09
CA GLU A 13 1.31 12.15 -1.00
C GLU A 13 -0.20 12.09 -0.77
N LYS A 14 -0.79 13.25 -0.46
CA LYS A 14 -2.23 13.34 -0.19
C LYS A 14 -3.09 12.87 -1.36
N TYR A 15 -2.74 13.24 -2.59
CA TYR A 15 -3.54 12.90 -3.77
C TYR A 15 -3.62 11.38 -4.01
N LEU A 16 -2.57 10.63 -3.65
CA LEU A 16 -2.56 9.17 -3.73
C LEU A 16 -3.46 8.54 -2.68
N LYS A 17 -3.43 9.06 -1.44
CA LYS A 17 -4.35 8.62 -0.37
C LYS A 17 -5.81 8.86 -0.74
N ASP A 18 -6.13 10.06 -1.21
CA ASP A 18 -7.48 10.42 -1.64
C ASP A 18 -7.96 9.50 -2.78
N GLY A 19 -7.07 9.16 -3.73
CA GLY A 19 -7.35 8.21 -4.80
C GLY A 19 -7.65 6.80 -4.28
N ILE A 20 -6.83 6.29 -3.35
CA ILE A 20 -7.03 4.99 -2.71
C ILE A 20 -8.38 4.93 -2.00
N ASP A 21 -8.75 5.98 -1.27
CA ASP A 21 -10.03 6.04 -0.56
C ASP A 21 -11.23 6.00 -1.52
N GLU A 22 -11.15 6.71 -2.65
CA GLU A 22 -12.19 6.70 -3.68
C GLU A 22 -12.38 5.30 -4.29
N TYR A 23 -11.29 4.61 -4.64
CA TYR A 23 -11.37 3.24 -5.19
C TYR A 23 -11.79 2.22 -4.13
N SER A 24 -11.31 2.35 -2.90
CA SER A 24 -11.71 1.50 -1.78
C SER A 24 -13.22 1.61 -1.52
N LYS A 25 -13.76 2.83 -1.56
CA LYS A 25 -15.20 3.10 -1.42
C LYS A 25 -16.02 2.50 -2.58
N ARG A 26 -15.50 2.52 -3.81
CA ARG A 26 -16.16 1.87 -4.96
C ARG A 26 -16.17 0.35 -4.82
N LEU A 27 -15.08 -0.23 -4.30
CA LEU A 27 -14.90 -1.68 -4.14
C LEU A 27 -15.69 -2.29 -2.98
N GLN A 28 -16.10 -1.50 -1.98
CA GLN A 28 -16.77 -2.00 -0.77
C GLN A 28 -18.03 -2.85 -1.04
N ARG A 29 -18.71 -2.65 -2.17
CA ARG A 29 -19.92 -3.43 -2.54
C ARG A 29 -19.60 -4.84 -3.02
N TYR A 30 -18.36 -5.10 -3.42
CA TYR A 30 -17.94 -6.35 -4.07
C TYR A 30 -17.00 -7.18 -3.20
N CYS A 31 -16.14 -6.51 -2.43
CA CYS A 31 -15.16 -7.17 -1.59
C CYS A 31 -14.90 -6.41 -0.30
N LYS A 32 -14.46 -7.16 0.71
CA LYS A 32 -13.81 -6.59 1.89
C LYS A 32 -12.34 -6.39 1.55
N LEU A 33 -11.94 -5.12 1.39
CA LEU A 33 -10.55 -4.73 1.15
C LEU A 33 -9.86 -4.43 2.48
N SER A 34 -8.68 -4.99 2.68
CA SER A 34 -7.77 -4.68 3.79
C SER A 34 -6.42 -4.28 3.20
N ILE A 35 -5.86 -3.16 3.65
CA ILE A 35 -4.55 -2.68 3.23
C ILE A 35 -3.66 -2.66 4.47
N ILE A 36 -2.53 -3.37 4.41
CA ILE A 36 -1.55 -3.48 5.49
C ILE A 36 -0.24 -2.89 4.96
N GLU A 37 0.12 -1.72 5.49
CA GLU A 37 1.39 -1.05 5.19
C GLU A 37 2.45 -1.49 6.20
N LEU A 38 3.52 -2.10 5.71
CA LEU A 38 4.71 -2.45 6.50
C LEU A 38 5.69 -1.27 6.48
N GLN A 39 6.44 -1.13 7.58
CA GLN A 39 7.57 -0.20 7.58
C GLN A 39 8.62 -0.68 6.58
N ASP A 40 9.19 0.28 5.86
CA ASP A 40 10.35 0.02 5.02
C ASP A 40 11.56 -0.25 5.92
N GLU A 41 12.34 -1.25 5.57
CA GLU A 41 13.64 -1.48 6.20
C GLU A 41 14.62 -0.43 5.65
N LYS A 42 15.56 0.03 6.49
CA LYS A 42 16.59 0.93 5.97
C LYS A 42 17.46 0.14 5.01
N THR A 43 17.41 0.47 3.73
CA THR A 43 18.37 -0.07 2.75
C THR A 43 19.77 0.36 3.19
N PRO A 44 20.70 -0.57 3.50
CA PRO A 44 22.07 -0.21 3.83
C PRO A 44 22.71 0.49 2.63
N ASP A 45 23.56 1.49 2.85
CA ASP A 45 24.16 2.35 1.80
C ASP A 45 24.98 1.57 0.73
N ASN A 46 25.20 0.26 0.93
CA ASN A 46 25.89 -0.66 0.01
C ASN A 46 24.99 -1.79 -0.54
N ALA A 47 23.67 -1.62 -0.60
CA ALA A 47 22.82 -2.60 -1.29
C ALA A 47 23.17 -2.66 -2.78
N SER A 48 23.49 -3.86 -3.28
CA SER A 48 23.85 -4.03 -4.69
C SER A 48 22.62 -3.83 -5.59
N GLU A 49 22.80 -3.44 -6.86
CA GLU A 49 21.71 -3.26 -7.85
C GLU A 49 20.79 -4.48 -8.04
N LYS A 50 21.14 -5.64 -7.47
CA LYS A 50 20.37 -6.89 -7.55
C LYS A 50 19.31 -7.09 -6.46
N GLU A 51 19.20 -6.18 -5.49
CA GLU A 51 18.17 -6.25 -4.42
C GLU A 51 17.09 -5.18 -4.59
#